data_AF-A0A817Q1C1-F1
#
_entry.id   AF-A0A817Q1C1-F1
#
_cell.length_a   1.000
_cell.length_b   1.000
_cell.length_c   1.000
_cell.angle_alpha   90.00
_cell.angle_beta   90.00
_cell.angle_gamma   90.00
#
_symmetry.space_group_name_H-M   'P 1'
#
loop_
_entity.id
_entity.type
_entity.pdbx_description
1 polymer ?
#
loop_
_entity_poly.entity_id
_entity_poly.type
_entity_poly.pdbx_seq_one_letter_code
_entity_poly.pdbx_strand_id
1 'polypeptide(L)'
;MIIWFVDQAATPEKETVLAHLRHIVCTLRICTDQDACVTFMTNICEVKIFLILPSDMNSFVERIRHLRQIEKIYIFDKPSNNIDQETFQLNLSTLCEQLRQDVELCEFDCIAVTATPPLTSNSDSTKQTAEFLYAQLMKELLCQFKLDENAQNILLNFCRQHYAHDNEQLSTIADFEQTYRPQKALVWLNRSCFISRMLHRAQRTREIDAIQKLAFFMKHIHIQISNVFEQTFALTQNPLIVYRGTTIKV
;
A
#
# COMPACT_ATOMS: atom_id res chain seq x y z
N MET A 1 -1.27 -0.78 5.85
CA MET A 1 -0.63 0.11 6.85
C MET A 1 -0.14 -0.76 8.00
N ILE A 2 1.05 -0.53 8.53
CA ILE A 2 1.52 -1.21 9.74
C ILE A 2 1.36 -0.30 10.94
N ILE A 3 0.77 -0.82 12.00
CA ILE A 3 0.81 -0.22 13.33
C ILE A 3 1.64 -1.13 14.22
N TRP A 4 2.68 -0.58 14.84
CA TRP A 4 3.49 -1.29 15.81
C TRP A 4 3.30 -0.68 17.19
N PHE A 5 2.88 -1.51 18.15
CA PHE A 5 2.83 -1.13 19.55
C PHE A 5 4.19 -1.40 20.21
N VAL A 6 4.84 -0.35 20.71
CA VAL A 6 6.18 -0.44 21.28
C VAL A 6 6.15 0.00 22.74
N ASP A 7 6.58 -0.90 23.63
CA ASP A 7 6.89 -0.60 25.04
C ASP A 7 8.12 0.34 25.11
N GLN A 8 8.06 1.36 25.98
CA GLN A 8 8.84 2.61 25.92
C GLN A 8 10.39 2.48 25.95
N ALA A 9 10.94 1.29 26.17
CA ALA A 9 12.39 1.09 26.23
C ALA A 9 13.03 1.02 24.82
N ALA A 10 13.64 2.11 24.33
CA ALA A 10 14.42 2.10 23.09
C ALA A 10 15.61 1.13 23.20
N THR A 11 15.55 -0.02 22.55
CA THR A 11 16.69 -0.92 22.35
C THR A 11 17.21 -0.76 20.92
N PRO A 12 18.53 -0.83 20.67
CA PRO A 12 19.12 -0.63 19.34
C PRO A 12 18.61 -1.62 18.28
N GLU A 13 18.13 -2.79 18.69
CA GLU A 13 17.44 -3.75 17.82
C GLU A 13 16.14 -3.18 17.23
N LYS A 14 15.43 -2.30 17.95
CA LYS A 14 14.19 -1.68 17.47
C LYS A 14 14.42 -0.79 16.26
N GLU A 15 15.53 -0.09 16.20
CA GLU A 15 15.83 0.85 15.12
C GLU A 15 16.12 0.11 13.81
N THR A 16 16.82 -1.02 13.90
CA THR A 16 17.02 -1.95 12.77
C THR A 16 15.69 -2.54 12.28
N VAL A 17 14.81 -2.94 13.20
CA VAL A 17 13.47 -3.47 12.84
C VAL A 17 12.58 -2.39 12.23
N LEU A 18 12.61 -1.17 12.74
CA LEU A 18 11.91 -0.03 12.16
C LEU A 18 12.38 0.25 10.73
N ALA A 19 13.68 0.18 10.47
CA ALA A 19 14.22 0.35 9.12
C ALA A 19 13.70 -0.74 8.16
N HIS A 20 13.71 -2.01 8.58
CA HIS A 20 13.17 -3.11 7.76
C HIS A 20 11.65 -2.99 7.54
N LEU A 21 10.88 -2.63 8.56
CA LEU A 21 9.42 -2.46 8.43
C LEU A 21 9.05 -1.26 7.55
N ARG A 22 9.82 -0.16 7.62
CA ARG A 22 9.69 0.99 6.70
C ARG A 22 9.96 0.58 5.26
N HIS A 23 10.88 -0.37 5.05
CA HIS A 23 11.15 -0.91 3.73
C HIS A 23 10.01 -1.77 3.18
N ILE A 24 9.19 -2.36 4.05
CA ILE A 24 8.09 -3.23 3.62
C ILE A 24 6.83 -2.41 3.30
N VAL A 25 6.55 -1.31 4.03
CA VAL A 25 5.27 -0.58 3.89
C VAL A 25 5.45 0.93 3.90
N CYS A 26 4.73 1.63 2.99
CA CYS A 26 4.71 3.10 2.90
C CYS A 26 4.14 3.82 4.14
N THR A 27 3.55 3.12 5.10
CA THR A 27 2.97 3.78 6.28
C THR A 27 3.16 2.86 7.48
N LEU A 28 4.15 3.22 8.29
CA LEU A 28 4.45 2.63 9.59
C LEU A 28 4.11 3.65 10.68
N ARG A 29 3.22 3.29 11.59
CA ARG A 29 2.91 4.10 12.78
C ARG A 29 3.33 3.36 14.03
N ILE A 30 4.03 4.06 14.93
CA ILE A 30 4.36 3.56 16.26
C ILE A 30 3.31 4.09 17.23
N CYS A 31 2.69 3.20 17.99
CA CYS A 31 1.76 3.54 19.07
C CYS A 31 2.41 3.23 20.42
N THR A 32 2.33 4.20 21.34
CA THR A 32 2.76 4.06 22.74
C THR A 32 1.58 4.06 23.72
N ASP A 33 0.45 4.65 23.33
CA ASP A 33 -0.78 4.66 24.10
C ASP A 33 -1.86 3.80 23.43
N GLN A 34 -2.49 2.93 24.23
CA GLN A 34 -3.53 2.01 23.77
C GLN A 34 -4.78 2.76 23.30
N ASP A 35 -5.25 3.76 24.05
CA ASP A 35 -6.53 4.42 23.78
C ASP A 35 -6.45 5.36 22.57
N ALA A 36 -5.35 6.11 22.44
CA ALA A 36 -5.08 6.89 21.24
C ALA A 36 -4.94 6.00 20.00
N CYS A 37 -4.36 4.80 20.14
CA CYS A 37 -4.19 3.88 19.01
C CYS A 37 -5.54 3.27 18.57
N VAL A 38 -6.39 2.86 19.51
CA VAL A 38 -7.75 2.39 19.20
C VAL A 38 -8.55 3.48 18.50
N THR A 39 -8.54 4.70 19.05
CA THR A 39 -9.24 5.85 18.45
C THR A 39 -8.78 6.10 17.01
N PHE A 40 -7.48 5.99 16.75
CA PHE A 40 -6.95 6.11 15.40
C PHE A 40 -7.38 4.98 14.47
N MET A 41 -7.31 3.73 14.94
CA MET A 41 -7.74 2.57 14.15
C MET A 41 -9.24 2.62 13.83
N THR A 42 -10.06 3.18 14.71
CA THR A 42 -11.49 3.39 14.47
C THR A 42 -11.77 4.51 13.47
N ASN A 43 -10.92 5.53 13.42
CA ASN A 43 -11.08 6.70 12.52
C ASN A 43 -10.58 6.46 11.09
N ILE A 44 -9.66 5.52 10.90
CA ILE A 44 -9.35 5.02 9.56
C ILE A 44 -10.58 4.23 9.10
N CYS A 45 -10.90 4.23 7.81
CA CYS A 45 -12.00 3.43 7.24
C CYS A 45 -11.59 2.71 5.95
N GLU A 46 -10.53 3.17 5.29
CA GLU A 46 -10.20 2.79 3.91
C GLU A 46 -8.88 2.01 3.80
N VAL A 47 -8.19 1.74 4.92
CA VAL A 47 -6.87 1.10 4.91
C VAL A 47 -6.85 -0.15 5.78
N LYS A 48 -6.36 -1.26 5.21
CA LYS A 48 -6.08 -2.50 5.94
C LYS A 48 -4.87 -2.34 6.87
N ILE A 49 -5.02 -2.83 8.10
CA ILE A 49 -4.08 -2.65 9.20
C ILE A 49 -3.41 -4.00 9.50
N PHE A 50 -2.09 -4.02 9.41
CA PHE A 50 -1.24 -5.07 9.94
C PHE A 50 -0.73 -4.59 11.29
N LEU A 51 -1.08 -5.29 12.36
CA LEU A 51 -0.76 -4.88 13.71
C LEU A 51 0.34 -5.75 14.30
N ILE A 52 1.35 -5.14 14.90
CA ILE A 52 2.41 -5.83 15.63
C ILE A 52 2.25 -5.49 17.12
N LEU A 53 2.07 -6.51 17.96
CA LEU A 53 1.85 -6.38 19.40
C LEU A 53 2.84 -7.21 20.21
N PRO A 54 3.22 -6.78 21.42
CA PRO A 54 3.93 -7.63 22.34
C PRO A 54 2.99 -8.68 23.01
N SER A 55 3.57 -9.81 23.42
CA SER A 55 2.87 -11.01 23.93
C SER A 55 2.02 -10.77 25.18
N ASP A 56 2.34 -9.74 25.96
CA ASP A 56 1.70 -9.36 27.22
C ASP A 56 0.38 -8.57 27.04
N MET A 57 -0.05 -8.30 25.80
CA MET A 57 -1.15 -7.39 25.49
C MET A 57 -2.46 -8.07 25.05
N ASN A 58 -2.78 -9.23 25.64
CA ASN A 58 -3.99 -10.00 25.30
C ASN A 58 -5.30 -9.22 25.53
N SER A 59 -5.37 -8.38 26.56
CA SER A 59 -6.53 -7.52 26.83
C SER A 59 -6.75 -6.48 25.72
N PHE A 60 -5.68 -6.03 25.07
CA PHE A 60 -5.74 -5.11 23.94
C PHE A 60 -6.24 -5.80 22.67
N VAL A 61 -5.84 -7.05 22.43
CA VAL A 61 -6.32 -7.85 21.28
C VAL A 61 -7.84 -8.02 21.32
N GLU A 62 -8.41 -8.32 22.48
CA GLU A 62 -9.86 -8.44 22.63
C GLU A 62 -10.60 -7.12 22.35
N ARG A 63 -10.00 -5.98 22.71
CA ARG A 63 -10.55 -4.64 22.44
C ARG A 63 -10.52 -4.25 20.97
N ILE A 64 -9.74 -4.89 20.11
CA ILE A 64 -9.57 -4.48 18.70
C ILE A 64 -10.07 -5.53 17.71
N ARG A 65 -10.36 -6.76 18.18
CA ARG A 65 -10.82 -7.88 17.35
C ARG A 65 -12.07 -7.57 16.53
N HIS A 66 -12.91 -6.65 16.97
CA HIS A 66 -14.12 -6.24 16.28
C HIS A 66 -13.87 -5.24 15.12
N LEU A 67 -12.65 -4.70 14.99
CA LEU A 67 -12.30 -3.75 13.93
C LEU A 67 -12.06 -4.49 12.62
N ARG A 68 -13.00 -4.37 11.67
CA ARG A 68 -12.95 -4.98 10.31
C ARG A 68 -11.74 -4.59 9.45
N GLN A 69 -11.01 -3.57 9.89
CA GLN A 69 -9.87 -2.99 9.18
C GLN A 69 -8.57 -3.72 9.50
N ILE A 70 -8.54 -4.48 10.59
CA ILE A 70 -7.39 -5.31 10.94
C ILE A 70 -7.39 -6.52 10.02
N GLU A 71 -6.30 -6.66 9.28
CA GLU A 71 -6.09 -7.78 8.36
C GLU A 71 -5.41 -8.94 9.08
N LYS A 72 -4.29 -8.65 9.75
CA LYS A 72 -3.52 -9.63 10.53
C LYS A 72 -2.91 -8.98 11.75
N ILE A 73 -2.78 -9.77 12.82
CA ILE A 73 -2.11 -9.40 14.07
C ILE A 73 -0.89 -10.31 14.23
N TYR A 74 0.29 -9.72 14.37
CA TYR A 74 1.54 -10.41 14.68
C TYR A 74 1.89 -10.17 16.14
N ILE A 75 2.22 -11.25 16.85
CA ILE A 75 2.65 -11.20 18.23
C ILE A 75 4.16 -11.34 18.25
N PHE A 76 4.85 -10.31 18.76
CA PHE A 76 6.29 -10.26 18.90
C PHE A 76 6.67 -10.43 20.37
N ASP A 77 7.31 -11.55 20.72
CA ASP A 77 7.75 -11.81 22.09
C ASP A 77 9.19 -11.33 22.32
N LYS A 78 9.48 -10.80 23.51
CA LYS A 78 10.88 -10.54 23.90
C LYS A 78 11.54 -11.90 24.18
N PRO A 79 12.79 -12.15 23.77
CA PRO A 79 13.48 -13.36 24.19
C PRO A 79 13.58 -13.35 25.71
N SER A 80 12.87 -14.26 26.37
CA SER A 80 13.06 -14.54 27.78
C SER A 80 14.47 -15.12 27.95
N ASN A 81 15.29 -14.53 28.82
CA ASN A 81 16.65 -14.99 29.12
C ASN A 81 16.72 -16.36 29.80
N ASN A 82 15.62 -17.11 29.84
CA ASN A 82 15.63 -18.48 30.35
C ASN A 82 15.91 -19.41 29.18
N ILE A 83 17.19 -19.71 29.03
CA ILE A 83 17.70 -20.82 28.24
C ILE A 83 17.05 -22.08 28.81
N ASP A 84 15.92 -22.52 28.25
CA ASP A 84 15.42 -23.90 28.33
C ASP A 84 14.33 -24.12 27.26
N GLN A 85 14.76 -24.82 26.20
CA GLN A 85 14.00 -25.74 25.33
C GLN A 85 12.75 -25.24 24.56
N GLU A 86 12.89 -25.23 23.23
CA GLU A 86 11.85 -25.45 22.20
C GLU A 86 10.68 -24.46 22.06
N THR A 87 10.79 -23.22 22.52
CA THR A 87 9.91 -22.14 22.02
C THR A 87 10.48 -21.56 20.73
N PHE A 88 9.71 -21.69 19.64
CA PHE A 88 9.92 -21.04 18.35
C PHE A 88 10.43 -19.60 18.55
N GLN A 89 11.74 -19.39 18.38
CA GLN A 89 12.31 -18.07 18.17
C GLN A 89 11.66 -17.53 16.90
N LEU A 90 10.67 -16.64 17.02
CA LEU A 90 10.16 -15.89 15.89
C LEU A 90 11.27 -14.90 15.50
N ASN A 91 12.19 -15.37 14.66
CA ASN A 91 13.33 -14.61 14.20
C ASN A 91 12.81 -13.32 13.54
N LEU A 92 13.36 -12.16 13.88
CA LEU A 92 12.90 -10.88 13.33
C LEU A 92 12.88 -10.87 11.79
N SER A 93 13.80 -11.62 11.18
CA SER A 93 13.84 -11.88 9.74
C SER A 93 12.60 -12.63 9.24
N THR A 94 12.15 -13.69 9.92
CA THR A 94 10.97 -14.46 9.50
C THR A 94 9.68 -13.68 9.67
N LEU A 95 9.57 -12.87 10.72
CA LEU A 95 8.44 -11.94 10.86
C LEU A 95 8.41 -10.92 9.72
N CYS A 96 9.56 -10.32 9.39
CA CYS A 96 9.65 -9.35 8.31
C CYS A 96 9.33 -9.98 6.95
N GLU A 97 9.80 -11.20 6.68
CA GLU A 97 9.49 -11.93 5.45
C GLU A 97 8.00 -12.28 5.34
N GLN A 98 7.40 -12.79 6.42
CA GLN A 98 5.96 -13.10 6.45
C GLN A 98 5.12 -11.86 6.27
N LEU A 99 5.45 -10.79 7.00
CA LEU A 99 4.75 -9.52 6.91
C LEU A 99 4.92 -8.87 5.53
N ARG A 100 6.09 -9.04 4.88
CA ARG A 100 6.29 -8.63 3.49
C ARG A 100 5.39 -9.39 2.53
N GLN A 101 5.35 -10.73 2.62
CA GLN A 101 4.49 -11.54 1.77
C GLN A 101 3.02 -11.20 1.98
N ASP A 102 2.60 -11.01 3.23
CA ASP A 102 1.21 -10.70 3.57
C ASP A 102 0.80 -9.30 3.11
N VAL A 103 1.70 -8.32 3.20
CA VAL A 103 1.48 -6.99 2.63
C VAL A 103 1.39 -7.07 1.12
N GLU A 104 2.31 -7.77 0.45
CA GLU A 104 2.31 -7.92 -1.01
C GLU A 104 0.99 -8.56 -1.47
N LEU A 105 0.55 -9.66 -0.84
CA LEU A 105 -0.73 -10.31 -1.12
C LEU A 105 -1.92 -9.36 -0.91
N CYS A 106 -1.92 -8.60 0.19
CA CYS A 106 -2.97 -7.63 0.47
C CYS A 106 -2.99 -6.47 -0.54
N GLU A 107 -1.83 -6.01 -1.02
CA GLU A 107 -1.76 -5.00 -2.07
C GLU A 107 -2.34 -5.51 -3.39
N PHE A 108 -2.13 -6.78 -3.76
CA PHE A 108 -2.78 -7.39 -4.92
C PHE A 108 -4.31 -7.45 -4.79
N ASP A 109 -4.83 -7.78 -3.59
CA ASP A 109 -6.27 -7.81 -3.34
C ASP A 109 -6.90 -6.41 -3.29
N CYS A 110 -6.15 -5.38 -2.88
CA CYS A 110 -6.62 -3.99 -2.76
C CYS A 110 -6.78 -3.25 -4.10
N ILE A 111 -6.35 -3.81 -5.24
CA ILE A 111 -6.53 -3.20 -6.59
C ILE A 111 -7.98 -3.39 -7.09
N ALA A 112 -8.92 -3.78 -6.23
CA ALA A 112 -10.31 -4.05 -6.58
C ALA A 112 -11.11 -2.76 -6.88
N VAL A 113 -10.84 -2.11 -8.01
CA VAL A 113 -11.82 -1.25 -8.67
C VAL A 113 -12.71 -2.17 -9.50
N THR A 114 -13.90 -2.48 -9.01
CA THR A 114 -14.89 -3.17 -9.84
C THR A 114 -15.45 -2.17 -10.84
N ALA A 115 -15.11 -2.32 -12.12
CA ALA A 115 -15.49 -1.41 -13.20
C ALA A 115 -16.92 -1.66 -13.73
N THR A 116 -17.76 -2.38 -13.00
CA THR A 116 -19.13 -2.69 -13.42
C THR A 116 -20.13 -1.97 -12.53
N PRO A 117 -21.11 -1.23 -13.09
CA PRO A 117 -22.30 -0.86 -12.36
C PRO A 117 -22.98 -2.16 -11.89
N PRO A 118 -23.31 -2.29 -10.59
CA PRO A 118 -24.06 -3.42 -10.10
C PRO A 118 -25.45 -3.41 -10.76
N LEU A 119 -25.70 -4.41 -11.60
CA LEU A 119 -27.00 -4.63 -12.25
C LEU A 119 -28.08 -5.11 -11.26
N THR A 120 -27.79 -5.16 -9.95
CA THR A 120 -28.74 -5.59 -8.94
C THR A 120 -28.74 -4.64 -7.73
N SER A 121 -29.93 -4.16 -7.42
CA SER A 121 -30.25 -3.24 -6.33
C SER A 121 -30.10 -3.92 -4.96
N ASN A 122 -28.88 -3.94 -4.43
CA ASN A 122 -28.61 -4.10 -2.99
C ASN A 122 -27.77 -2.92 -2.52
N SER A 123 -27.83 -2.56 -1.24
CA SER A 123 -27.23 -1.35 -0.65
C SER A 123 -25.73 -1.11 -0.93
N ASP A 124 -24.97 -2.14 -1.29
CA ASP A 124 -23.57 -2.03 -1.72
C ASP A 124 -23.40 -1.43 -3.12
N SER A 125 -24.49 -1.39 -3.90
CA SER A 125 -24.52 -0.87 -5.26
C SER A 125 -24.10 0.60 -5.33
N THR A 126 -24.61 1.41 -4.41
CA THR A 126 -24.35 2.86 -4.38
C THR A 126 -22.89 3.17 -4.09
N LYS A 127 -22.24 2.40 -3.21
CA LYS A 127 -20.82 2.58 -2.89
C LYS A 127 -19.93 2.22 -4.08
N GLN A 128 -20.23 1.09 -4.74
CA GLN A 128 -19.48 0.65 -5.91
C GLN A 128 -19.66 1.62 -7.09
N THR A 129 -20.87 2.13 -7.30
CA THR A 129 -21.12 3.20 -8.28
C THR A 129 -20.36 4.48 -7.93
N ALA A 130 -20.32 4.89 -6.66
CA ALA A 130 -19.56 6.06 -6.24
C ALA A 130 -18.04 5.88 -6.45
N GLU A 131 -17.50 4.70 -6.16
CA GLU A 131 -16.09 4.36 -6.43
C GLU A 131 -15.76 4.38 -7.92
N PHE A 132 -16.66 3.88 -8.77
CA PHE A 132 -16.53 3.94 -10.21
C PHE A 132 -16.56 5.38 -10.73
N LEU A 133 -17.53 6.19 -10.27
CA LEU A 133 -17.63 7.61 -10.64
C LEU A 133 -16.40 8.39 -10.19
N TYR A 134 -15.90 8.13 -8.98
CA TYR A 134 -14.66 8.71 -8.47
C TYR A 134 -13.47 8.35 -9.37
N ALA A 135 -13.32 7.07 -9.74
CA ALA A 135 -12.24 6.62 -10.60
C ALA A 135 -12.32 7.27 -12.00
N GLN A 136 -13.53 7.40 -12.55
CA GLN A 136 -13.76 8.03 -13.85
C GLN A 136 -13.44 9.53 -13.81
N LEU A 137 -13.91 10.25 -12.80
CA LEU A 137 -13.60 11.66 -12.61
C LEU A 137 -12.10 11.87 -12.41
N MET A 138 -11.47 11.01 -11.61
CA MET A 138 -10.02 11.06 -11.38
C MET A 138 -9.26 10.87 -12.71
N LYS A 139 -9.65 9.88 -13.51
CA LYS A 139 -9.07 9.68 -14.85
C LYS A 139 -9.22 10.91 -15.73
N GLU A 140 -10.40 11.53 -15.77
CA GLU A 140 -10.64 12.74 -16.56
C GLU A 140 -9.77 13.92 -16.11
N LEU A 141 -9.70 14.16 -14.79
CA LEU A 141 -8.86 15.20 -14.21
C LEU A 141 -7.37 14.97 -14.52
N LEU A 142 -6.90 13.73 -14.43
CA LEU A 142 -5.53 13.36 -14.77
C LEU A 142 -5.21 13.57 -16.26
N CYS A 143 -6.14 13.26 -17.15
CA CYS A 143 -5.98 13.50 -18.59
C CYS A 143 -5.88 14.99 -18.92
N GLN A 144 -6.68 15.82 -18.24
CA GLN A 144 -6.70 17.27 -18.42
C GLN A 144 -5.48 17.97 -17.80
N PHE A 145 -4.81 17.33 -16.84
CA PHE A 145 -3.61 17.89 -16.21
C PHE A 145 -2.50 18.10 -17.25
N LYS A 146 -1.99 19.34 -17.33
CA LYS A 146 -0.80 19.66 -18.13
C LYS A 146 0.42 19.15 -17.38
N LEU A 147 1.28 18.42 -18.10
CA LEU A 147 2.55 17.97 -17.55
C LEU A 147 3.47 19.19 -17.51
N ASP A 148 3.77 19.66 -16.31
CA ASP A 148 4.86 20.61 -16.08
C ASP A 148 6.19 19.88 -16.30
N GLU A 149 7.17 20.56 -16.90
CA GLU A 149 8.54 20.05 -17.05
C GLU A 149 9.15 19.71 -15.69
N ASN A 150 8.73 20.41 -14.62
CA ASN A 150 9.17 20.15 -13.25
C ASN A 150 8.41 19.03 -12.54
N ALA A 151 7.37 18.45 -13.14
CA ALA A 151 6.50 17.48 -12.45
C ALA A 151 7.26 16.22 -12.00
N GLN A 152 8.26 15.78 -12.78
CA GLN A 152 9.13 14.67 -12.38
C GLN A 152 9.93 15.00 -11.10
N ASN A 153 10.51 16.20 -11.02
CA ASN A 153 11.28 16.62 -9.85
C ASN A 153 10.39 16.77 -8.61
N ILE A 154 9.17 17.29 -8.77
CA ILE A 154 8.18 17.39 -7.68
C ILE A 154 7.85 16.00 -7.14
N LEU A 155 7.59 15.03 -8.03
CA LEU A 155 7.34 13.64 -7.66
C LEU A 155 8.52 13.04 -6.91
N LEU A 156 9.74 13.18 -7.44
CA LEU A 156 10.94 12.60 -6.83
C LEU A 156 11.23 13.20 -5.46
N ASN A 157 11.08 14.50 -5.29
CA ASN A 157 11.26 15.16 -3.99
C ASN A 157 10.23 14.68 -2.96
N PHE A 158 8.98 14.52 -3.37
CA PHE A 158 7.94 13.94 -2.52
C PHE A 158 8.28 12.50 -2.10
N CYS A 159 8.73 11.66 -3.04
CA CYS A 159 9.17 10.30 -2.74
C CYS A 159 10.40 10.28 -1.82
N ARG A 160 11.40 11.14 -2.05
CA ARG A 160 12.60 11.24 -1.18
C ARG A 160 12.24 11.62 0.25
N GLN A 161 11.32 12.57 0.44
CA GLN A 161 10.83 12.95 1.76
C GLN A 161 10.11 11.79 2.45
N HIS A 162 9.29 11.05 1.69
CA HIS A 162 8.55 9.91 2.22
C HIS A 162 9.45 8.73 2.60
N TYR A 163 10.48 8.46 1.79
CA TYR A 163 11.43 7.35 1.97
C TYR A 163 12.77 7.80 2.56
N ALA A 164 12.81 8.92 3.30
CA ALA A 164 14.06 9.52 3.80
C ALA A 164 14.92 8.58 4.66
N HIS A 165 14.33 7.54 5.24
CA HIS A 165 15.00 6.57 6.11
C HIS A 165 15.20 5.20 5.45
N ASP A 166 14.96 5.09 4.14
CA ASP A 166 15.03 3.84 3.39
C ASP A 166 16.06 3.98 2.26
N ASN A 167 17.30 3.57 2.56
CA ASN A 167 18.43 3.69 1.64
C ASN A 167 18.24 2.92 0.33
N GLU A 168 17.52 1.79 0.37
CA GLU A 168 17.27 0.98 -0.84
C GLU A 168 16.27 1.68 -1.76
N GLN A 169 15.19 2.25 -1.19
CA GLN A 169 14.24 3.03 -1.98
C GLN A 169 14.87 4.33 -2.47
N LEU A 170 15.72 5.00 -1.68
CA LEU A 170 16.47 6.19 -2.13
C LEU A 170 17.40 5.86 -3.31
N SER A 171 18.08 4.71 -3.28
CA SER A 171 18.87 4.22 -4.42
C SER A 171 17.99 3.96 -5.65
N THR A 172 16.83 3.34 -5.46
CA THR A 172 15.87 3.09 -6.55
C THR A 172 15.27 4.38 -7.11
N ILE A 173 15.09 5.41 -6.28
CA ILE A 173 14.67 6.75 -6.71
C ILE A 173 15.75 7.41 -7.57
N ALA A 174 17.03 7.26 -7.20
CA ALA A 174 18.14 7.77 -8.00
C ALA A 174 18.26 7.04 -9.36
N ASP A 175 18.09 5.71 -9.37
CA ASP A 175 17.99 4.92 -10.61
C ASP A 175 16.84 5.43 -11.49
N PHE A 176 15.66 5.63 -10.91
CA PHE A 176 14.51 6.18 -11.62
C PHE A 176 14.81 7.56 -12.22
N GLU A 177 15.41 8.49 -11.47
CA GLU A 177 15.74 9.83 -11.96
C GLU A 177 16.64 9.79 -13.21
N GLN A 178 17.58 8.85 -13.27
CA GLN A 178 18.54 8.73 -14.37
C GLN A 178 18.00 7.90 -15.55
N THR A 179 17.25 6.83 -15.28
CA THR A 179 16.89 5.83 -16.30
C THR A 179 15.43 5.90 -16.75
N TYR A 180 14.58 6.67 -16.06
CA TYR A 180 13.17 6.77 -16.38
C TYR A 180 12.93 7.38 -17.76
N ARG A 181 12.05 6.72 -18.51
CA ARG A 181 11.53 7.18 -19.79
C ARG A 181 10.02 6.94 -19.79
N PRO A 182 9.20 7.81 -20.41
CA PRO A 182 7.76 7.60 -20.53
C PRO A 182 7.38 6.23 -21.09
N GLN A 183 8.21 5.70 -22.01
CA GLN A 183 8.00 4.39 -22.65
C GLN A 183 8.18 3.21 -21.70
N LYS A 184 8.83 3.40 -20.56
CA LYS A 184 9.07 2.37 -19.55
C LYS A 184 8.10 2.47 -18.36
N ALA A 185 7.08 3.34 -18.42
CA ALA A 185 6.19 3.58 -17.30
C ALA A 185 5.50 2.30 -16.80
N LEU A 186 5.08 1.40 -17.70
CA LEU A 186 4.49 0.11 -17.33
C LEU A 186 5.49 -0.83 -16.64
N VAL A 187 6.75 -0.82 -17.06
CA VAL A 187 7.81 -1.62 -16.44
C VAL A 187 8.02 -1.16 -14.99
N TRP A 188 8.05 0.14 -14.77
CA TRP A 188 8.17 0.73 -13.43
C TRP A 188 6.93 0.51 -12.57
N LEU A 189 5.74 0.48 -13.17
CA LEU A 189 4.50 0.14 -12.47
C LEU A 189 4.49 -1.32 -12.00
N ASN A 190 4.95 -2.24 -12.85
CA ASN A 190 5.00 -3.66 -12.52
C ASN A 190 6.15 -4.02 -11.55
N ARG A 191 7.18 -3.17 -11.45
CA ARG A 191 8.25 -3.34 -10.46
C ARG A 191 7.70 -3.01 -9.06
N SER A 192 7.92 -3.89 -8.08
CA SER A 192 7.53 -3.71 -6.68
C SER A 192 8.40 -2.69 -5.92
N CYS A 193 8.47 -1.46 -6.42
CA CYS A 193 9.35 -0.38 -5.93
C CYS A 193 8.56 0.84 -5.41
N PHE A 194 9.28 1.89 -5.00
CA PHE A 194 8.71 3.08 -4.38
C PHE A 194 7.50 3.67 -5.13
N ILE A 195 7.52 3.69 -6.47
CA ILE A 195 6.54 4.42 -7.27
C ILE A 195 5.21 3.68 -7.40
N SER A 196 5.24 2.35 -7.59
CA SER A 196 4.04 1.52 -7.64
C SER A 196 3.37 1.47 -6.27
N ARG A 197 4.15 1.32 -5.20
CA ARG A 197 3.63 1.37 -3.82
C ARG A 197 3.05 2.73 -3.47
N MET A 198 3.72 3.83 -3.85
CA MET A 198 3.20 5.19 -3.63
C MET A 198 1.90 5.42 -4.41
N LEU A 199 1.82 4.95 -5.65
CA LEU A 199 0.62 5.04 -6.46
C LEU A 199 -0.55 4.29 -5.84
N HIS A 200 -0.36 3.03 -5.44
CA HIS A 200 -1.39 2.24 -4.78
C HIS A 200 -1.82 2.86 -3.44
N ARG A 201 -0.88 3.45 -2.68
CA ARG A 201 -1.21 4.20 -1.45
C ARG A 201 -2.07 5.42 -1.75
N ALA A 202 -1.68 6.25 -2.71
CA ALA A 202 -2.42 7.46 -3.06
C ALA A 202 -3.84 7.14 -3.56
N GLN A 203 -4.01 6.05 -4.31
CA GLN A 203 -5.33 5.58 -4.74
C GLN A 203 -6.18 5.08 -3.57
N ARG A 204 -5.61 4.31 -2.64
CA ARG A 204 -6.31 3.79 -1.45
C ARG A 204 -6.73 4.89 -0.49
N THR A 205 -5.86 5.86 -0.27
CA THR A 205 -6.08 6.96 0.70
C THR A 205 -6.82 8.15 0.10
N ARG A 206 -6.98 8.18 -1.24
CA ARG A 206 -7.57 9.29 -1.98
C ARG A 206 -6.93 10.65 -1.65
N GLU A 207 -5.65 10.63 -1.27
CA GLU A 207 -4.87 11.82 -0.91
C GLU A 207 -4.61 12.65 -2.17
N ILE A 208 -5.43 13.68 -2.40
CA ILE A 208 -5.41 14.50 -3.62
C ILE A 208 -4.00 15.06 -3.90
N ASP A 209 -3.33 15.55 -2.85
CA ASP A 209 -1.99 16.11 -2.95
C ASP A 209 -0.95 15.08 -3.40
N ALA A 210 -1.09 13.81 -3.01
CA ALA A 210 -0.20 12.73 -3.45
C ALA A 210 -0.53 12.33 -4.90
N ILE A 211 -1.82 12.22 -5.23
CA ILE A 211 -2.33 11.92 -6.58
C ILE A 211 -1.83 12.96 -7.59
N GLN A 212 -1.89 14.26 -7.25
CA GLN A 212 -1.39 15.34 -8.11
C GLN A 212 0.11 15.21 -8.39
N LYS A 213 0.91 14.89 -7.37
CA LYS A 213 2.36 14.69 -7.56
C LYS A 213 2.67 13.44 -8.40
N LEU A 214 1.82 12.42 -8.31
CA LEU A 214 1.89 11.21 -9.14
C LEU A 214 1.27 11.37 -10.54
N ALA A 215 0.58 12.48 -10.83
CA ALA A 215 -0.15 12.68 -12.08
C ALA A 215 0.73 12.55 -13.31
N PHE A 216 1.99 13.01 -13.20
CA PHE A 216 2.99 12.83 -14.24
C PHE A 216 3.18 11.37 -14.65
N PHE A 217 3.38 10.50 -13.66
CA PHE A 217 3.60 9.07 -13.89
C PHE A 217 2.32 8.36 -14.36
N MET A 218 1.17 8.69 -13.74
CA MET A 218 -0.13 8.13 -14.12
C MET A 218 -0.51 8.45 -15.57
N LYS A 219 -0.19 9.65 -16.06
CA LYS A 219 -0.45 10.02 -17.45
C LYS A 219 0.37 9.19 -18.43
N HIS A 220 1.65 8.94 -18.13
CA HIS A 220 2.48 8.06 -18.94
C HIS A 220 1.97 6.60 -18.92
N ILE A 221 1.50 6.10 -17.78
CA ILE A 221 0.83 4.80 -17.69
C ILE A 221 -0.42 4.78 -18.58
N HIS A 222 -1.26 5.81 -18.49
CA HIS A 222 -2.49 5.89 -19.28
C HIS A 222 -2.19 5.85 -20.78
N ILE A 223 -1.23 6.66 -21.26
CA ILE A 223 -0.80 6.68 -22.66
C ILE A 223 -0.30 5.29 -23.10
N GLN A 224 0.53 4.64 -22.27
CA GLN A 224 1.05 3.30 -22.57
C GLN A 224 -0.06 2.25 -22.68
N ILE A 225 -1.01 2.23 -21.73
CA ILE A 225 -2.14 1.28 -21.76
C ILE A 225 -3.01 1.53 -22.98
N SER A 226 -3.33 2.81 -23.28
CA SER A 226 -4.13 3.17 -24.45
C SER A 226 -3.45 2.72 -25.75
N ASN A 227 -2.15 2.94 -25.90
CA ASN A 227 -1.39 2.50 -27.08
C ASN A 227 -1.43 0.97 -27.25
N VAL A 228 -1.22 0.22 -26.16
CA VAL A 228 -1.28 -1.27 -26.19
C VAL A 228 -2.70 -1.74 -26.53
N PHE A 229 -3.71 -1.09 -25.97
CA PHE A 229 -5.11 -1.42 -26.24
C PHE A 229 -5.48 -1.15 -27.70
N GLU A 230 -5.14 0.02 -28.25
CA GLU A 230 -5.38 0.37 -29.65
C GLU A 230 -4.70 -0.62 -30.61
N GLN A 231 -3.45 -1.00 -30.32
CA GLN A 231 -2.73 -2.01 -31.10
C GLN A 231 -3.43 -3.38 -31.04
N THR A 232 -3.86 -3.80 -29.85
CA THR A 232 -4.51 -5.11 -29.65
C THR A 232 -5.89 -5.15 -30.30
N PHE A 233 -6.65 -4.05 -30.19
CA PHE A 233 -7.98 -3.91 -30.77
C PHE A 233 -7.93 -3.88 -32.30
N ALA A 234 -6.97 -3.14 -32.87
CA ALA A 234 -6.75 -3.09 -34.33
C ALA A 234 -6.45 -4.48 -34.91
N LEU A 235 -5.76 -5.33 -34.16
CA LEU A 235 -5.38 -6.69 -34.59
C LEU A 235 -6.51 -7.72 -34.46
N THR A 236 -7.37 -7.59 -33.44
CA THR A 236 -8.35 -8.63 -33.08
C THR A 236 -9.78 -8.31 -33.51
N GLN A 237 -10.13 -7.03 -33.68
CA GLN A 237 -11.48 -6.53 -34.00
C GLN A 237 -12.62 -7.09 -33.13
N ASN A 238 -12.30 -7.72 -31.99
CA ASN A 238 -13.22 -8.43 -31.14
C ASN A 238 -13.17 -7.87 -29.71
N PRO A 239 -14.30 -7.93 -28.97
CA PRO A 239 -14.30 -7.55 -27.57
C PRO A 239 -13.35 -8.43 -26.76
N LEU A 240 -12.47 -7.81 -25.97
CA LEU A 240 -11.54 -8.51 -25.09
C LEU A 240 -12.29 -8.97 -23.83
N ILE A 241 -12.41 -10.28 -23.65
CA ILE A 241 -12.95 -10.87 -22.41
C ILE A 241 -11.78 -11.18 -21.47
N VAL A 242 -11.83 -10.63 -20.26
CA VAL A 242 -10.80 -10.83 -19.22
C VAL A 242 -11.45 -11.37 -17.95
N TYR A 243 -10.68 -12.16 -17.19
CA TYR A 243 -11.12 -12.75 -15.93
C TYR A 243 -10.22 -12.27 -14.80
N ARG A 244 -10.81 -11.99 -13.63
CA ARG A 244 -10.08 -11.66 -12.41
C ARG A 244 -10.68 -12.43 -11.24
N GLY A 245 -9.82 -13.08 -10.46
CA GLY A 245 -10.23 -13.71 -9.20
C GLY A 245 -10.54 -12.65 -8.13
N THR A 246 -11.64 -12.84 -7.40
CA THR A 246 -12.02 -11.99 -6.27
C THR A 246 -12.20 -12.87 -5.04
N THR A 247 -11.71 -12.43 -3.88
CA THR A 247 -11.95 -13.10 -2.61
C THR A 247 -13.43 -13.01 -2.23
N ILE A 248 -14.03 -14.15 -1.92
CA ILE A 248 -15.40 -14.21 -1.38
C ILE A 248 -15.33 -13.68 0.05
N LYS A 249 -15.96 -12.54 0.31
CA LYS A 249 -16.15 -12.03 1.67
C LYS A 249 -17.26 -12.86 2.33
N VAL A 250 -16.87 -13.77 3.21
CA VAL A 250 -17.77 -14.56 4.07
C VAL A 250 -18.08 -13.76 5.34
#